data_AF-A0AAU1NYA5-F1
#
_entry.id   AF-A0AAU1NYA5-F1
#
_cell.length_a   1.000
_cell.length_b   1.000
_cell.length_c   1.000
_cell.angle_alpha   90.00
_cell.angle_beta   90.00
_cell.angle_gamma   90.00
#
_symmetry.space_group_name_H-M   'P 1'
#
loop_
_entity.id
_entity.type
_entity.pdbx_description
1 polymer ?
#
loop_
_entity_poly.entity_id
_entity_poly.type
_entity_poly.pdbx_seq_one_letter_code
_entity_poly.pdbx_strand_id
1 'polypeptide(L)' 'MAVTFSLVFLFGLVLFFLLRSNSLSWGSAFIAVMFGFFLATTGAAAPINNLTHAVINAIPGL' A
#
# COMPACT_ATOMS: atom_id res chain seq x y z
N MET A 1 4.31 17.99 -5.01
CA MET A 1 3.86 16.61 -4.70
C MET A 1 3.08 16.53 -3.36
N ALA A 2 2.28 17.54 -2.98
CA ALA A 2 1.56 17.51 -1.70
C ALA A 2 0.22 16.75 -1.77
N VAL A 3 -0.45 16.82 -2.92
CA VAL A 3 -1.79 16.24 -3.11
C VAL A 3 -1.76 14.71 -3.08
N THR A 4 -0.78 14.09 -3.74
CA THR A 4 -0.64 12.62 -3.79
C THR A 4 -0.42 12.00 -2.42
N PHE A 5 0.38 12.64 -1.55
CA PHE A 5 0.60 12.15 -0.18
C PHE A 5 -0.69 12.15 0.65
N SER A 6 -1.50 13.21 0.51
CA SER A 6 -2.77 13.35 1.23
C SER A 6 -3.80 12.30 0.80
N LEU A 7 -3.89 11.97 -0.50
CA LEU A 7 -4.80 10.92 -0.99
C LEU A 7 -4.40 9.53 -0.46
N VAL A 8 -3.11 9.20 -0.45
CA VAL A 8 -2.61 7.91 0.07
C VAL A 8 -2.94 7.76 1.55
N PHE A 9 -2.76 8.84 2.32
CA PHE A 9 -3.08 8.86 3.74
C PHE A 9 -4.59 8.69 3.99
N LEU A 10 -5.43 9.36 3.19
CA LEU A 10 -6.89 9.22 3.25
C LEU A 10 -7.34 7.80 2.93
N PHE A 11 -6.90 7.23 1.81
CA PHE A 11 -7.26 5.86 1.42
C PHE A 11 -6.72 4.82 2.40
N GLY A 12 -5.51 5.00 2.92
CA GLY A 12 -4.92 4.13 3.94
C GLY A 12 -5.68 4.16 5.27
N LEU A 13 -6.12 5.34 5.71
CA LEU A 13 -6.92 5.49 6.94
C LEU A 13 -8.30 4.83 6.78
N VAL A 14 -8.96 5.02 5.63
CA VAL A 14 -10.23 4.34 5.34
C VAL A 14 -10.05 2.82 5.28
N LEU A 15 -9.00 2.34 4.60
CA LEU A 15 -8.68 0.91 4.54
C LEU A 15 -8.43 0.32 5.93
N PHE A 16 -7.69 1.03 6.79
CA PHE A 16 -7.44 0.63 8.17
C PHE A 16 -8.74 0.45 8.98
N PHE A 17 -9.66 1.42 8.88
CA PHE A 17 -10.96 1.31 9.52
C PHE A 17 -11.80 0.15 8.96
N LEU A 18 -11.75 -0.10 7.65
CA LEU A 18 -12.48 -1.21 7.02
C LEU A 18 -11.95 -2.59 7.45
N LEU A 19 -10.62 -2.76 7.49
CA LEU A 19 -9.98 -3.97 7.99
C LEU A 19 -10.31 -4.19 9.48
N ARG A 20 -10.32 -3.11 10.28
CA ARG A 20 -10.71 -3.14 11.69
C ARG A 20 -12.15 -3.60 11.89
N SER A 21 -13.07 -3.20 11.02
CA SER A 21 -14.48 -3.57 11.09
C SER A 21 -14.81 -4.97 10.54
N ASN A 22 -13.84 -5.73 10.01
CA ASN A 22 -14.07 -7.04 9.35
C ASN A 22 -15.14 -7.01 8.23
N SER A 23 -15.47 -5.81 7.74
CA SER A 23 -16.40 -5.58 6.65
C SER A 23 -15.65 -5.74 5.33
N LEU A 24 -15.29 -6.99 5.00
CA LEU A 24 -14.64 -7.34 3.74
C LEU A 24 -15.67 -7.33 2.58
N SER A 25 -16.24 -6.15 2.33
CA SER A 25 -17.21 -5.91 1.27
C SER A 25 -16.51 -5.53 -0.04
N TRP A 26 -17.21 -5.56 -1.17
CA TRP A 26 -16.66 -5.08 -2.45
C TRP A 26 -16.10 -3.66 -2.38
N GLY A 27 -16.66 -2.80 -1.51
CA GLY A 27 -16.13 -1.46 -1.28
C GLY A 27 -14.72 -1.44 -0.69
N SER A 28 -14.37 -2.37 0.21
CA SER A 28 -13.02 -2.44 0.79
C SER A 28 -11.99 -2.94 -0.21
N ALA A 29 -12.38 -3.84 -1.12
CA ALA A 29 -11.50 -4.33 -2.18
C ALA A 29 -11.11 -3.19 -3.15
N PHE A 30 -12.09 -2.36 -3.55
CA PHE A 30 -11.82 -1.20 -4.42
C PHE A 30 -10.87 -0.20 -3.77
N ILE A 31 -11.08 0.11 -2.48
CA ILE A 31 -10.22 1.04 -1.72
C ILE A 31 -8.81 0.48 -1.55
N ALA A 32 -8.67 -0.83 -1.33
CA ALA A 32 -7.37 -1.49 -1.22
C ALA A 32 -6.56 -1.40 -2.54
N VAL A 33 -7.21 -1.63 -3.68
CA VAL A 33 -6.57 -1.54 -5.00
C VAL A 33 -6.15 -0.09 -5.31
N MET A 34 -7.05 0.87 -5.08
CA MET A 34 -6.74 2.30 -5.25
C MET A 34 -5.59 2.73 -4.34
N PHE A 35 -5.64 2.35 -3.05
CA PHE A 35 -4.57 2.60 -2.09
C PHE A 35 -3.23 2.03 -2.56
N GLY A 36 -3.20 0.76 -3.00
CA GLY A 36 -1.98 0.12 -3.51
C GLY A 36 -1.40 0.83 -4.73
N PHE A 37 -2.24 1.26 -5.67
CA PHE A 37 -1.81 1.99 -6.88
C PHE A 37 -1.25 3.38 -6.54
N PHE A 38 -1.92 4.08 -5.63
CA PHE A 38 -1.44 5.36 -5.10
C PHE A 38 -0.13 5.18 -4.33
N LEU A 39 -0.02 4.16 -3.46
CA LEU A 39 1.19 3.86 -2.69
C LEU A 39 2.37 3.51 -3.61
N ALA A 40 2.14 2.71 -4.67
CA ALA A 40 3.16 2.39 -5.66
C ALA A 40 3.68 3.62 -6.43
N THR A 41 2.86 4.67 -6.56
CA THR A 41 3.24 5.95 -7.17
C THR A 41 3.84 6.94 -6.16
N THR A 42 3.77 6.66 -4.85
CA THR A 42 4.44 7.48 -3.84
C THR A 42 5.93 7.16 -3.71
N GLY A 43 6.72 8.14 -3.26
CA GLY A 43 8.16 7.98 -3.02
C GLY A 43 8.56 6.89 -2.01
N ALA A 44 7.59 6.26 -1.33
CA ALA A 44 7.82 5.08 -0.51
C ALA A 44 8.03 3.78 -1.31
N ALA A 45 7.69 3.77 -2.61
CA ALA A 45 7.87 2.61 -3.48
C ALA A 45 9.34 2.20 -3.66
N ALA A 46 10.26 3.17 -3.76
CA ALA A 46 11.68 2.88 -3.88
C ALA A 46 12.28 2.22 -2.63
N PRO A 47 12.06 2.73 -1.39
CA PRO A 47 12.46 2.02 -0.18
C PRO A 47 11.85 0.63 -0.06
N ILE A 48 10.55 0.47 -0.35
CA ILE A 48 9.86 -0.83 -0.24
C ILE A 48 10.46 -1.83 -1.24
N ASN A 49 10.62 -1.44 -2.52
CA ASN A 49 11.25 -2.31 -3.51
C ASN A 49 12.70 -2.64 -3.14
N ASN A 50 13.47 -1.68 -2.63
CA ASN A 50 14.84 -1.94 -2.18
C ASN A 50 14.89 -2.92 -1.02
N LEU A 51 13.97 -2.84 -0.05
CA LEU A 51 13.85 -3.80 1.03
C LEU A 51 13.42 -5.17 0.52
N THR A 52 12.43 -5.25 -0.37
CA THR A 52 12.00 -6.51 -0.99
C THR A 52 13.13 -7.15 -1.80
N HIS A 53 13.86 -6.38 -2.59
CA HIS A 53 15.05 -6.85 -3.32
C HIS A 53 16.16 -7.28 -2.37
N ALA A 54 16.38 -6.57 -1.25
CA ALA A 54 17.35 -6.95 -0.24
C ALA A 54 16.98 -8.28 0.43
N VAL A 55 15.70 -8.51 0.72
CA VAL A 55 15.20 -9.79 1.27
C VAL A 55 15.34 -10.92 0.26
N ILE A 56 14.99 -10.69 -1.00
CA ILE A 56 15.17 -11.68 -2.08
C ILE A 56 16.65 -12.03 -2.26
N ASN A 57 17.53 -11.03 -2.31
CA ASN A 57 18.97 -11.26 -2.40
C ASN A 57 19.57 -11.90 -1.15
N ALA A 58 18.97 -11.70 0.03
CA ALA A 58 19.41 -12.32 1.28
C ALA A 58 19.04 -13.81 1.37
N ILE A 59 18.10 -14.29 0.55
CA ILE A 59 17.74 -15.71 0.44
C ILE A 59 18.27 -16.23 -0.91
N PRO A 60 19.52 -16.73 -0.98
CA PRO A 60 20.03 -17.31 -2.21
C PRO A 60 19.37 -18.68 -2.42
N GLY A 61 18.36 -18.76 -3.31
CA GLY A 61 17.80 -20.05 -3.75
C GLY A 61 16.29 -20.18 -3.93
N LEU A 62 15.54 -19.08 -4.17
CA LEU A 62 14.24 -19.14 -4.85
C LEU A 62 14.42 -18.78 -6.34
#